data_AF-A0A946FWB6-F1
#
_entry.id   AF-A0A946FWB6-F1
#
_cell.length_a   1.000
_cell.length_b   1.000
_cell.length_c   1.000
_cell.angle_alpha   90.00
_cell.angle_beta   90.00
_cell.angle_gamma   90.00
#
_symmetry.space_group_name_H-M   'P 1'
#
loop_
_entity.id
_entity.type
_entity.pdbx_description
1 polymer ?
#
loop_
_entity_poly.entity_id
_entity_poly.type
_entity_poly.pdbx_seq_one_letter_code
_entity_poly.pdbx_strand_id
1 'polypeptide(L)'
;MREQSKPSTLMAFLNADFRNFQGIPAVDENPYNAILIFTYAKLLESCGWKVTHLTDCPLSTERFTGNMVNRMHEKRTLGIVRRTLIIGKPDVLRNDDALQD
;
A
#
# COMPACT_ATOMS: atom_id res chain seq x y z
N MET A 1 -10.53 8.14 12.75
CA MET A 1 -10.74 6.73 12.33
C MET A 1 -10.48 5.75 13.47
N ARG A 2 -9.32 5.81 14.15
CA ARG A 2 -9.06 5.01 15.36
C ARG A 2 -9.99 5.32 16.53
N GLU A 3 -10.28 6.59 16.79
CA GLU A 3 -11.15 7.03 17.91
C GLU A 3 -12.58 6.49 17.86
N GLN A 4 -13.04 6.06 16.70
CA GLN A 4 -14.37 5.49 16.48
C GLN A 4 -14.35 3.94 16.51
N SER A 5 -13.19 3.34 16.76
CA SER A 5 -12.99 1.88 16.75
C SER A 5 -12.80 1.34 18.16
N LYS A 6 -13.24 0.10 18.40
CA LYS A 6 -12.99 -0.57 19.70
C LYS A 6 -11.51 -0.95 19.81
N PRO A 7 -10.94 -1.04 21.04
CA PRO A 7 -9.56 -1.48 21.22
C PRO A 7 -9.22 -2.86 20.65
N SER A 8 -10.23 -3.75 20.56
CA SER A 8 -10.09 -5.09 19.98
C SER A 8 -10.31 -5.16 18.46
N THR A 9 -10.59 -4.02 17.81
CA THR A 9 -10.85 -3.98 16.36
C THR A 9 -9.60 -4.36 15.58
N LEU A 10 -9.76 -5.20 14.56
CA LEU A 10 -8.75 -5.37 13.52
C LEU A 10 -9.18 -4.56 12.30
N MET A 11 -8.29 -3.72 11.81
CA MET A 11 -8.47 -3.01 10.56
C MET A 11 -7.89 -3.86 9.43
N ALA A 12 -8.67 -4.00 8.37
CA ALA A 12 -8.27 -4.62 7.11
C ALA A 12 -8.43 -3.58 6.00
N PHE A 13 -7.32 -3.19 5.35
CA PHE A 13 -7.29 -2.20 4.29
C PHE A 13 -6.68 -2.80 3.02
N LEU A 14 -7.50 -3.00 1.99
CA LEU A 14 -7.07 -3.58 0.72
C LEU A 14 -6.77 -2.45 -0.28
N ASN A 15 -5.54 -2.37 -0.76
CA ASN A 15 -5.19 -1.40 -1.80
C ASN A 15 -4.08 -1.92 -2.73
N ALA A 16 -3.89 -1.25 -3.86
CA ALA A 16 -2.79 -1.49 -4.79
C ALA A 16 -1.78 -0.34 -4.74
N ASP A 17 -0.56 -0.60 -5.21
CA ASP A 17 0.37 0.50 -5.53
C ASP A 17 -0.26 1.34 -6.65
N PHE A 18 -0.49 2.63 -6.41
CA PHE A 18 -0.89 3.55 -7.47
C PHE A 18 0.36 4.13 -8.11
N ARG A 19 0.70 3.64 -9.29
CA ARG A 19 1.82 4.15 -10.08
C ARG A 19 1.29 4.74 -11.37
N ASN A 20 1.63 6.00 -11.65
CA ASN A 20 1.49 6.51 -13.01
C ASN A 20 2.49 5.76 -13.88
N PHE A 21 2.00 4.84 -14.71
CA PHE A 21 2.81 4.09 -15.66
C PHE A 21 3.33 5.05 -16.74
N GLN A 22 4.49 5.63 -16.48
CA GLN A 22 5.13 6.62 -17.34
C GLN A 22 5.66 6.02 -18.66
N GLY A 23 5.64 4.69 -18.80
CA GLY A 23 6.09 4.02 -20.02
C GLY A 23 7.60 4.12 -20.27
N ILE A 24 8.37 4.43 -19.22
CA ILE A 24 9.83 4.58 -19.19
C ILE A 24 10.48 3.52 -18.30
N PRO A 25 11.79 3.27 -18.44
CA PRO A 25 12.50 2.33 -17.58
C PRO A 25 12.32 2.65 -16.09
N ALA A 26 12.30 1.63 -15.24
CA ALA A 26 12.12 1.79 -13.80
C ALA A 26 13.13 2.74 -13.13
N VAL A 27 14.36 2.82 -13.67
CA VAL A 27 15.41 3.74 -13.20
C VAL A 27 15.15 5.20 -13.54
N ASP A 28 14.32 5.45 -14.54
CA ASP A 28 13.96 6.77 -15.04
C ASP A 28 12.57 7.21 -14.52
N GLU A 29 11.84 6.32 -13.83
CA GLU A 29 10.52 6.62 -13.25
C GLU A 29 10.63 7.76 -12.23
N ASN A 30 9.79 8.80 -12.37
CA ASN A 30 9.66 9.83 -11.35
C ASN A 30 9.01 9.22 -10.07
N PRO A 31 9.74 9.11 -8.95
CA PRO A 31 9.24 8.46 -7.73
C PRO A 31 8.13 9.27 -7.03
N TYR A 32 8.01 10.57 -7.30
CA TYR A 32 6.99 11.44 -6.71
C TYR A 32 5.61 11.26 -7.32
N ASN A 33 5.50 10.59 -8.47
CA ASN A 33 4.24 10.31 -9.15
C ASN A 33 3.65 8.93 -8.79
N ALA A 34 4.07 8.36 -7.66
CA ALA A 34 3.61 7.07 -7.18
C ALA A 34 3.17 7.14 -5.71
N ILE A 35 2.06 6.46 -5.39
CA ILE A 35 1.64 6.16 -4.03
C ILE A 35 1.87 4.67 -3.81
N LEU A 36 2.88 4.36 -3.02
CA LEU A 36 3.29 2.98 -2.75
C LEU A 36 2.60 2.45 -1.50
N ILE A 37 2.58 1.13 -1.34
CA ILE A 37 1.93 0.47 -0.20
C ILE A 37 2.48 0.95 1.14
N PHE A 38 3.78 1.27 1.21
CA PHE A 38 4.38 1.84 2.41
C PHE A 38 3.84 3.25 2.71
N THR A 39 3.42 4.02 1.71
CA THR A 39 2.80 5.34 1.92
C THR A 39 1.46 5.17 2.63
N TYR A 40 0.67 4.17 2.22
CA TYR A 40 -0.55 3.81 2.95
C TYR A 40 -0.26 3.28 4.35
N ALA A 41 0.74 2.40 4.51
CA ALA A 41 1.11 1.88 5.83
C ALA A 41 1.50 3.02 6.80
N LYS A 42 2.37 3.94 6.37
CA LYS A 42 2.77 5.12 7.17
C LYS A 42 1.59 6.03 7.50
N LEU A 43 0.66 6.23 6.56
CA LEU A 43 -0.55 7.00 6.82
C LEU A 43 -1.41 6.34 7.90
N LEU A 44 -1.60 5.02 7.83
CA LEU A 44 -2.35 4.26 8.83
C LEU A 44 -1.67 4.33 10.21
N GLU A 45 -0.35 4.21 10.27
CA GLU A 45 0.43 4.40 11.50
C GLU A 45 0.25 5.80 12.09
N SER A 46 0.29 6.84 11.24
CA SER A 46 0.03 8.22 11.68
C SER A 46 -1.38 8.38 12.28
N CYS A 47 -2.35 7.58 11.81
CA CYS A 47 -3.73 7.56 12.28
C CYS A 47 -3.97 6.67 13.53
N GLY A 48 -2.90 6.16 14.16
CA GLY A 48 -2.99 5.39 15.41
C GLY A 48 -3.23 3.89 15.20
N TRP A 49 -2.83 3.34 14.05
CA TRP A 49 -2.87 1.92 13.78
C TRP A 49 -1.47 1.32 13.72
N LYS A 50 -1.20 0.30 14.51
CA LYS A 50 0.01 -0.51 14.37
C LYS A 50 -0.20 -1.53 13.26
N VAL A 51 0.50 -1.38 12.13
CA VAL A 51 0.51 -2.37 11.06
C VAL A 51 1.14 -3.66 11.59
N THR A 52 0.48 -4.79 11.35
CA THR A 52 0.91 -6.12 11.85
C THR A 52 1.20 -7.09 10.72
N HIS A 53 0.46 -6.99 9.61
CA HIS A 53 0.63 -7.88 8.47
C HIS A 53 0.44 -7.11 7.16
N LEU A 54 1.17 -7.55 6.14
CA LEU A 54 0.97 -7.19 4.75
C LEU A 54 0.82 -8.50 3.97
N THR A 55 -0.35 -8.71 3.38
CA THR A 55 -0.63 -9.94 2.63
C THR A 55 -0.85 -9.61 1.17
N ASP A 56 -0.05 -10.20 0.28
CA ASP A 56 -0.28 -10.08 -1.15
C ASP A 56 -1.56 -10.80 -1.55
N CYS A 57 -2.43 -10.07 -2.23
CA CYS A 57 -3.73 -10.53 -2.68
C CYS A 57 -3.74 -10.60 -4.21
N PRO A 58 -4.22 -11.70 -4.81
CA PRO A 58 -4.38 -11.76 -6.25
C PRO A 58 -5.37 -10.68 -6.71
N LEU A 59 -5.13 -10.06 -7.87
CA LEU A 59 -6.18 -9.29 -8.53
C LEU A 59 -7.29 -10.23 -9.05
N SER A 60 -8.51 -9.71 -9.10
CA SER A 60 -9.63 -10.43 -9.72
C SER A 60 -9.35 -10.54 -11.22
N THR A 61 -8.97 -11.73 -11.68
CA THR A 61 -8.94 -12.20 -13.08
C THR A 61 -8.17 -11.41 -14.15
N GLU A 62 -7.74 -10.16 -13.90
CA GLU A 62 -6.88 -9.41 -14.81
C GLU A 62 -5.49 -10.05 -14.84
N ARG A 63 -5.22 -10.75 -15.92
CA ARG A 63 -3.87 -11.21 -16.29
C ARG A 63 -3.28 -10.23 -17.28
N PHE A 64 -1.99 -9.97 -17.17
CA PHE A 64 -1.28 -9.31 -18.26
C PHE A 64 -1.38 -10.16 -19.54
N THR A 65 -1.78 -9.55 -20.65
CA THR A 65 -1.76 -10.23 -21.95
C THR A 65 -0.31 -10.35 -22.44
N GLY A 66 -0.01 -11.33 -23.30
CA GLY A 66 1.34 -11.48 -23.89
C GLY A 66 1.82 -10.21 -24.60
N ASN A 67 0.90 -9.47 -25.25
CA ASN A 67 1.20 -8.18 -25.88
C ASN A 67 1.59 -7.09 -24.86
N MET A 68 0.95 -7.07 -23.68
CA MET A 68 1.32 -6.16 -22.61
C MET A 68 2.69 -6.51 -22.04
N VAL A 69 2.96 -7.79 -21.81
CA VAL A 69 4.26 -8.27 -21.31
C VAL A 69 5.39 -7.97 -22.31
N ASN A 70 5.17 -8.21 -23.61
CA ASN A 70 6.17 -7.87 -24.65
C ASN A 70 6.46 -6.37 -24.69
N ARG A 71 5.43 -5.52 -24.63
CA ARG A 71 5.63 -4.05 -24.56
C ARG A 71 6.35 -3.62 -23.29
N MET A 72 6.09 -4.29 -22.17
CA MET A 72 6.82 -4.03 -20.91
C MET A 72 8.29 -4.39 -21.04
N HIS A 73 8.58 -5.54 -21.65
CA HIS A 73 9.95 -5.98 -21.93
C HIS A 73 10.68 -5.01 -22.87
N GLU A 74 10.06 -4.63 -24.00
CA GLU A 74 10.62 -3.68 -24.97
C GLU A 74 10.92 -2.31 -24.35
N LYS A 75 9.99 -1.80 -23.53
CA LYS A 75 10.11 -0.48 -22.89
C LYS A 75 10.87 -0.50 -21.57
N ARG A 76 11.29 -1.68 -21.09
CA ARG A 76 11.89 -1.90 -19.77
C ARG A 76 11.02 -1.36 -18.62
N THR A 77 9.69 -1.39 -18.78
CA THR A 77 8.74 -0.89 -17.79
C THR A 77 8.29 -2.01 -16.85
N LEU A 78 8.07 -1.69 -15.57
CA LEU A 78 7.63 -2.66 -14.56
C LEU A 78 6.10 -2.71 -14.45
N GLY A 79 5.48 -3.71 -15.05
CA GLY A 79 4.07 -4.05 -14.83
C GLY A 79 3.83 -4.65 -13.45
N ILE A 80 3.37 -3.85 -12.48
CA ILE A 80 2.88 -4.36 -11.19
C ILE A 80 1.36 -4.33 -11.18
N VAL A 81 0.75 -5.51 -11.18
CA VAL A 81 -0.68 -5.73 -10.93
C VAL A 81 -0.74 -6.58 -9.67
N ARG A 82 -0.63 -5.91 -8.51
CA ARG A 82 -0.79 -6.53 -7.18
C ARG A 82 -1.73 -5.69 -6.32
N ARG A 83 -2.50 -6.37 -5.48
CA ARG A 83 -3.15 -5.75 -4.32
C ARG A 83 -2.46 -6.26 -3.07
N THR A 84 -2.36 -5.43 -2.06
CA THR A 84 -1.87 -5.82 -0.75
C THR A 84 -2.94 -5.49 0.27
N LEU A 85 -3.28 -6.48 1.10
CA LEU A 85 -4.10 -6.32 2.27
C LEU A 85 -3.20 -5.90 3.44
N ILE A 86 -3.41 -4.69 3.94
CA ILE A 86 -2.77 -4.20 5.16
C ILE A 86 -3.67 -4.55 6.34
N ILE A 87 -3.12 -5.25 7.33
CA ILE A 87 -3.82 -5.56 8.58
C ILE A 87 -3.17 -4.82 9.74
N GLY A 88 -3.98 -4.06 10.47
CA GLY A 88 -3.54 -3.26 11.61
C GLY A 88 -4.39 -3.48 12.85
N LYS A 89 -3.78 -3.24 14.01
CA LYS A 89 -4.49 -3.17 15.30
C LYS A 89 -4.36 -1.76 15.88
N PRO A 90 -5.26 -1.31 16.76
CA PRO A 90 -5.13 -0.04 17.44
C PRO A 90 -3.77 0.05 18.14
N ASP A 91 -3.09 1.17 17.94
CA ASP A 91 -1.88 1.48 18.68
C ASP A 91 -2.29 2.10 20.03
N VAL A 92 -2.43 1.22 21.03
CA VAL A 92 -2.95 1.58 22.37
C VAL A 92 -1.88 2.30 23.20
N LEU A 93 -0.61 2.11 22.87
CA LEU A 93 0.53 2.70 23.61
C LEU A 93 0.75 4.18 23.28
N ARG A 94 0.25 4.67 22.15
CA ARG A 94 0.45 6.06 21.72
C ARG A 94 -0.37 7.10 22.53
N ASN A 95 -1.31 6.66 23.35
CA ASN A 95 -2.20 7.55 24.11
C ASN A 95 -1.68 7.90 25.52
N ASP A 96 -0.68 7.19 26.05
CA ASP A 96 -0.21 7.40 27.43
C ASP A 96 0.91 8.46 27.54
N ASP A 97 1.55 8.83 26.41
CA ASP A 97 2.65 9.80 26.37
C ASP A 97 2.22 11.23 25.99
N ALA A 98 0.93 11.47 25.71
CA ALA A 98 0.42 12.78 25.27
C ALA A 98 -0.30 13.59 26.37
N LEU A 99 -0.19 13.17 27.63
CA LEU A 99 -0.80 13.82 28.80
C LEU A 99 0.21 14.26 29.86
N GLN A 100 1.49 14.35 29.51
CA GLN A 100 2.52 14.99 30.34
C GLN A 100 3.15 16.12 29.53
N ASP A 101 2.50 17.29 29.54
CA ASP A 101 3.10 18.63 29.46
C ASP A 101 2.03 19.69 29.75
#